data_AF-A0A937RRA3-F1
#
_entry.id   AF-A0A937RRA3-F1
#
_cell.length_a   1.000
_cell.length_b   1.000
_cell.length_c   1.000
_cell.angle_alpha   90.00
_cell.angle_beta   90.00
_cell.angle_gamma   90.00
#
_symmetry.space_group_name_H-M   'P 1'
#
loop_
_entity.id
_entity.type
_entity.pdbx_description
1 polymer ?
#
loop_
_entity_poly.entity_id
_entity_poly.type
_entity_poly.pdbx_seq_one_letter_code
_entity_poly.pdbx_strand_id
1 'polypeptide(L)'
;MSPRFTSHADVATDKPARYAKQLASHLGRHAQIREEEDGATRIVLGNGGSCLLTSGDGVLTLLAEAPTKVALGQVEDVTGRHLERFGTRAELAVQWRRAPGSEDSGGARARAAGQAVLGRARSAAATRLGRLRQGH
;
A
#
# COMPACT_ATOMS: atom_id res chain seq x y z
N MET A 1 -7.81 11.70 -18.62
CA MET A 1 -7.68 11.48 -17.16
C MET A 1 -7.51 12.85 -16.52
N SER A 2 -8.49 13.30 -15.73
CA SER A 2 -8.41 14.58 -15.02
C SER A 2 -7.19 14.60 -14.09
N PRO A 3 -6.56 15.77 -13.89
CA PRO A 3 -5.44 15.88 -12.94
C PRO A 3 -5.91 15.41 -11.56
N ARG A 4 -5.13 14.52 -10.95
CA ARG A 4 -5.33 14.07 -9.57
C ARG A 4 -4.16 14.59 -8.74
N PHE A 5 -4.49 15.14 -7.58
CA PHE A 5 -3.49 15.44 -6.57
C PHE A 5 -3.08 14.14 -5.91
N THR A 6 -1.78 14.00 -5.65
CA THR A 6 -1.21 12.82 -5.04
C THR A 6 -0.38 13.18 -3.81
N SER A 7 -0.36 12.28 -2.85
CA SER A 7 0.44 12.39 -1.63
C SER A 7 0.89 11.02 -1.20
N HIS A 8 2.10 10.93 -0.67
CA HIS A 8 2.69 9.67 -0.26
C HIS A 8 3.25 9.76 1.16
N ALA A 9 2.96 8.77 2.00
CA ALA A 9 3.62 8.56 3.29
C ALA A 9 4.28 7.18 3.37
N ASP A 10 5.50 7.14 3.88
CA ASP A 10 6.20 5.90 4.26
C ASP A 10 6.18 5.77 5.77
N VAL A 11 5.71 4.63 6.26
CA VAL A 11 5.60 4.35 7.70
C VAL A 11 6.44 3.15 8.04
N ALA A 12 7.54 3.37 8.76
CA ALA A 12 8.40 2.30 9.24
C ALA A 12 7.63 1.44 10.25
N THR A 13 7.54 0.14 9.99
CA THR A 13 6.81 -0.81 10.82
C THR A 13 7.25 -2.24 10.56
N ASP A 14 7.41 -3.03 11.61
CA ASP A 14 7.78 -4.45 11.47
C ASP A 14 6.64 -5.31 10.90
N LYS A 15 5.41 -4.76 10.80
CA LYS A 15 4.20 -5.52 10.43
C LYS A 15 3.32 -4.78 9.41
N PRO A 16 3.84 -4.41 8.23
CA PRO A 16 3.14 -3.56 7.28
C PRO A 16 1.85 -4.19 6.75
N ALA A 17 1.89 -5.48 6.38
CA ALA A 17 0.71 -6.22 5.91
C ALA A 17 -0.41 -6.30 6.96
N ARG A 18 -0.05 -6.38 8.25
CA ARG A 18 -1.03 -6.42 9.34
C ARG A 18 -1.77 -5.09 9.45
N TYR A 19 -1.04 -3.98 9.42
CA TYR A 19 -1.62 -2.65 9.51
C TYR A 19 -2.43 -2.30 8.26
N ALA A 20 -1.97 -2.69 7.06
CA ALA A 20 -2.72 -2.52 5.82
C ALA A 20 -4.08 -3.21 5.89
N LYS A 21 -4.12 -4.49 6.33
CA LYS A 21 -5.36 -5.25 6.49
C LYS A 21 -6.29 -4.66 7.55
N GLN A 22 -5.74 -4.18 8.68
CA GLN A 22 -6.54 -3.51 9.71
C GLN A 22 -7.20 -2.24 9.17
N LEU A 23 -6.46 -1.44 8.42
CA LEU A 23 -6.95 -0.19 7.85
C LEU A 23 -8.01 -0.46 6.77
N ALA A 24 -7.77 -1.43 5.89
CA ALA A 24 -8.75 -1.87 4.90
C ALA A 24 -10.05 -2.41 5.55
N SER A 25 -9.95 -3.24 6.59
CA SER A 25 -11.12 -3.76 7.31
C SER A 25 -11.91 -2.67 8.03
N HIS A 26 -11.21 -1.67 8.58
CA HIS A 26 -11.85 -0.57 9.29
C HIS A 26 -12.55 0.40 8.33
N LEU A 27 -11.84 0.89 7.32
CA LEU A 27 -12.39 1.83 6.34
C LEU A 27 -13.38 1.17 5.39
N GLY A 28 -13.29 -0.14 5.16
CA GLY A 28 -14.21 -0.89 4.31
C GLY A 28 -15.68 -0.84 4.74
N ARG A 29 -15.97 -0.36 5.96
CA ARG A 29 -17.35 -0.07 6.41
C ARG A 29 -17.96 1.16 5.72
N HIS A 30 -17.14 2.12 5.34
CA HIS A 30 -17.56 3.41 4.77
C HIS A 30 -16.88 3.74 3.42
N ALA A 31 -16.05 2.83 2.92
CA ALA A 31 -15.26 2.97 1.71
C ALA A 31 -15.25 1.65 0.94
N GLN A 32 -14.98 1.71 -0.36
CA GLN A 32 -14.82 0.51 -1.19
C GLN A 32 -13.38 0.03 -1.12
N ILE A 33 -13.18 -1.27 -0.86
CA ILE A 33 -11.86 -1.91 -0.88
C ILE A 33 -11.66 -2.63 -2.21
N ARG A 34 -10.47 -2.50 -2.80
CA ARG A 34 -10.02 -3.22 -3.99
C ARG A 34 -8.65 -3.81 -3.72
N GLU A 35 -8.46 -5.08 -4.03
CA GLU A 35 -7.17 -5.73 -4.01
C GLU A 35 -6.52 -5.58 -5.38
N GLU A 36 -5.26 -5.17 -5.42
CA GLU A 36 -4.46 -5.04 -6.65
C GLU A 36 -3.61 -6.30 -6.86
N GLU A 37 -3.22 -6.60 -8.11
CA GLU A 37 -2.47 -7.82 -8.45
C GLU A 37 -1.12 -7.95 -7.71
N ASP A 38 -0.48 -6.84 -7.35
CA ASP A 38 0.80 -6.82 -6.64
C ASP A 38 0.66 -7.07 -5.12
N GLY A 39 -0.52 -7.47 -4.64
CA GLY A 39 -0.81 -7.63 -3.22
C GLY A 39 -1.00 -6.30 -2.47
N ALA A 40 -1.07 -5.19 -3.20
CA ALA A 40 -1.44 -3.90 -2.65
C ALA A 40 -2.97 -3.82 -2.44
N THR A 41 -3.39 -2.96 -1.51
CA THR A 41 -4.82 -2.76 -1.22
C THR A 41 -5.19 -1.32 -1.48
N ARG A 42 -6.15 -1.07 -2.37
CA ARG A 42 -6.70 0.25 -2.66
C ARG A 42 -8.01 0.47 -1.91
N ILE A 43 -8.08 1.58 -1.18
CA ILE A 43 -9.27 2.03 -0.45
C ILE A 43 -9.82 3.25 -1.18
N VAL A 44 -11.05 3.17 -1.67
CA VAL A 44 -11.74 4.25 -2.39
C VAL A 44 -12.80 4.85 -1.47
N LEU A 45 -12.58 6.10 -1.07
CA LEU A 45 -13.48 6.84 -0.20
C LEU A 45 -14.64 7.43 -1.02
N GLY A 46 -15.79 7.65 -0.36
CA GLY A 46 -16.98 8.22 -1.00
C GLY A 46 -16.82 9.65 -1.54
N ASN A 47 -15.75 10.36 -1.15
CA ASN A 47 -15.39 11.68 -1.65
C ASN A 47 -14.65 11.67 -3.00
N GLY A 48 -14.48 10.48 -3.61
CA GLY A 48 -13.73 10.29 -4.86
C GLY A 48 -12.21 10.23 -4.68
N GLY A 49 -11.71 10.35 -3.45
CA GLY A 49 -10.32 10.08 -3.10
C GLY A 49 -10.07 8.58 -2.93
N SER A 50 -8.82 8.17 -3.11
CA SER A 50 -8.39 6.80 -2.85
C SER A 50 -7.03 6.75 -2.20
N CYS A 51 -6.75 5.69 -1.44
CA CYS A 51 -5.46 5.42 -0.84
C CYS A 51 -5.02 4.01 -1.24
N LEU A 52 -3.86 3.89 -1.87
CA LEU A 52 -3.21 2.61 -2.15
C LEU A 52 -2.24 2.29 -1.01
N LEU A 53 -2.35 1.09 -0.47
CA LEU A 53 -1.51 0.57 0.59
C LEU A 53 -0.61 -0.53 0.03
N THR A 54 0.70 -0.31 0.09
CA THR A 54 1.70 -1.27 -0.36
C THR A 54 2.54 -1.71 0.83
N SER A 55 2.53 -3.00 1.11
CA SER A 55 3.32 -3.58 2.19
C SER A 55 4.70 -3.94 1.66
N GLY A 56 5.73 -3.22 2.09
CA GLY A 56 7.13 -3.54 1.82
C GLY A 56 7.76 -4.34 2.96
N ASP A 57 9.09 -4.47 2.91
CA ASP A 57 9.86 -5.08 4.00
C ASP A 57 10.18 -3.99 5.05
N GLY A 58 9.57 -4.09 6.24
CA GLY A 58 9.75 -3.12 7.32
C GLY A 58 9.10 -1.74 7.10
N VAL A 59 8.37 -1.55 6.00
CA VAL A 59 7.71 -0.26 5.67
C VAL A 59 6.33 -0.47 5.06
N LEU A 60 5.37 0.34 5.48
CA LEU A 60 4.05 0.47 4.85
C LEU A 60 4.00 1.78 4.07
N THR A 61 3.89 1.67 2.75
CA THR A 61 3.81 2.79 1.83
C THR A 61 2.34 3.10 1.55
N LEU A 62 1.95 4.36 1.70
CA LEU A 62 0.58 4.87 1.55
C LEU A 62 0.52 5.92 0.45
N LEU A 63 -0.09 5.62 -0.70
CA LEU A 63 -0.27 6.57 -1.79
C LEU A 63 -1.73 7.06 -1.84
N ALA A 64 -1.96 8.28 -1.39
CA ALA A 64 -3.25 8.96 -1.49
C ALA A 64 -3.36 9.68 -2.85
N GLU A 65 -4.51 9.54 -3.49
CA GLU A 65 -4.86 10.16 -4.77
C GLU A 65 -6.27 10.75 -4.68
N ALA A 66 -6.48 11.99 -5.13
CA ALA A 66 -7.80 12.60 -5.10
C ALA A 66 -7.98 13.64 -6.22
N PRO A 67 -9.23 13.93 -6.63
CA PRO A 67 -9.49 14.94 -7.66
C PRO A 67 -9.27 16.38 -7.18
N THR A 68 -9.28 16.64 -5.86
CA THR A 68 -9.11 17.99 -5.30
C THR A 68 -8.14 17.97 -4.10
N LYS A 69 -7.49 19.11 -3.82
CA LYS A 69 -6.63 19.29 -2.62
C LYS A 69 -7.41 19.03 -1.31
N VAL A 70 -8.70 19.38 -1.29
CA VAL A 70 -9.60 19.15 -0.14
C VAL A 70 -9.86 17.66 0.08
N ALA A 71 -10.23 16.94 -0.99
CA ALA A 71 -10.45 15.50 -0.90
C ALA A 71 -9.16 14.76 -0.56
N LEU A 72 -8.01 15.21 -1.08
CA LEU A 72 -6.69 14.67 -0.72
C LEU A 72 -6.42 14.82 0.78
N GLY A 73 -6.61 16.02 1.33
CA GLY A 73 -6.43 16.26 2.76
C GLY A 73 -7.33 15.41 3.65
N GLN A 74 -8.55 15.11 3.20
CA GLN A 74 -9.44 14.18 3.90
C GLN A 74 -8.92 12.74 3.88
N VAL A 75 -8.39 12.27 2.76
CA VAL A 75 -7.77 10.94 2.66
C VAL A 75 -6.54 10.85 3.58
N GLU A 76 -5.69 11.88 3.56
CA GLU A 76 -4.50 11.97 4.42
C GLU A 76 -4.87 11.93 5.91
N ASP A 77 -5.85 12.75 6.32
CA ASP A 77 -6.30 12.84 7.73
C ASP A 77 -6.94 11.54 8.21
N VAL A 78 -7.84 10.96 7.41
CA VAL A 78 -8.51 9.70 7.76
C VAL A 78 -7.48 8.57 7.83
N THR A 79 -6.67 8.36 6.81
CA THR A 79 -5.69 7.25 6.82
C THR A 79 -4.63 7.45 7.89
N GLY A 80 -4.08 8.67 8.01
CA GLY A 80 -3.04 9.01 8.99
C GLY A 80 -3.50 8.80 10.43
N ARG A 81 -4.62 9.42 10.83
CA ARG A 81 -5.15 9.30 12.19
C ARG A 81 -5.44 7.86 12.59
N HIS A 82 -5.99 7.04 11.68
CA HIS A 82 -6.28 5.64 12.00
C HIS A 82 -4.99 4.83 12.15
N LEU A 83 -4.00 5.06 11.29
CA LEU A 83 -2.73 4.34 11.39
C LEU A 83 -1.97 4.68 12.68
N GLU A 84 -1.87 5.94 13.05
CA GLU A 84 -1.25 6.38 14.32
C GLU A 84 -2.00 5.81 15.54
N ARG A 85 -3.33 5.73 15.45
CA ARG A 85 -4.17 5.17 16.52
C ARG A 85 -4.06 3.65 16.64
N PHE A 86 -3.86 2.94 15.53
CA PHE A 86 -3.56 1.50 15.57
C PHE A 86 -2.12 1.24 16.01
N GLY A 87 -1.21 2.13 15.63
CA GLY A 87 0.21 2.08 15.88
C GLY A 87 0.64 2.73 17.19
N THR A 88 -0.27 3.15 18.08
CA THR A 88 0.10 3.89 19.31
C THR A 88 1.09 3.10 20.18
N ARG A 89 0.96 1.77 20.24
CA ARG A 89 1.92 0.90 20.96
C ARG A 89 3.26 0.71 20.24
N ALA A 90 3.29 0.96 18.93
CA ALA A 90 4.46 0.84 18.08
C ALA A 90 5.02 2.22 17.69
N GLU A 91 4.53 3.30 18.32
CA GLU A 91 4.92 4.69 18.08
C GLU A 91 4.95 5.07 16.60
N LEU A 92 3.99 4.54 15.81
CA LEU A 92 3.93 4.83 14.38
C LEU A 92 3.64 6.32 14.15
N ALA A 93 4.45 6.95 13.32
CA ALA A 93 4.26 8.32 12.86
C ALA A 93 4.03 8.33 11.35
N VAL A 94 2.98 9.02 10.90
CA VAL A 94 2.65 9.15 9.47
C VAL A 94 3.08 10.51 8.97
N GLN A 95 4.05 10.53 8.05
CA GLN A 95 4.54 11.76 7.44
C GLN A 95 4.15 11.81 5.96
N TRP A 96 3.13 12.60 5.66
CA TRP A 96 2.66 12.80 4.29
C TRP A 96 3.56 13.77 3.52
N ARG A 97 3.94 13.37 2.31
CA ARG A 97 4.64 14.19 1.33
C ARG A 97 3.75 14.34 0.11
N ARG A 98 3.17 15.53 -0.05
CA ARG A 98 2.37 15.89 -1.22
C ARG A 98 3.28 16.05 -2.43
N ALA A 99 2.88 15.49 -3.57
CA ALA A 99 3.53 15.85 -4.82
C ALA A 99 3.29 17.36 -5.05
N PRO A 100 4.29 18.11 -5.55
CA PRO A 100 4.04 19.49 -5.95
C PRO A 100 2.90 19.45 -6.97
N GLY A 101 1.76 20.04 -6.58
CA GLY A 101 0.57 20.07 -7.41
C GLY A 101 0.98 20.67 -8.75
N SER A 102 0.71 19.95 -9.83
CA SER A 102 1.00 20.37 -11.20
C SER A 102 0.19 21.62 -11.54
N GLU A 103 0.69 22.77 -11.11
CA GLU A 103 0.47 24.09 -11.70
C GLU A 103 1.84 24.48 -12.27
N ASP A 104 2.13 23.93 -13.45
CA ASP A 104 3.28 24.21 -14.33
C ASP A 104 4.70 23.68 -13.96
N SER A 105 5.37 23.23 -15.02
CA SER A 105 6.82 23.10 -15.24
C SER A 105 7.60 21.92 -14.64
N GLY A 106 7.64 20.84 -15.44
CA GLY A 106 8.85 20.12 -15.82
C GLY A 106 9.85 19.69 -14.74
N GLY A 107 9.71 18.47 -14.22
CA GLY A 107 10.79 17.86 -13.44
C GLY A 107 10.42 16.54 -12.80
N ALA A 108 11.16 15.50 -13.15
CA ALA A 108 11.24 14.21 -12.46
C ALA A 108 9.96 13.36 -12.41
N ARG A 109 9.81 12.51 -13.43
CA ARG A 109 9.21 11.19 -13.26
C ARG A 109 9.86 10.51 -12.04
N ALA A 110 9.17 10.50 -10.91
CA ALA A 110 9.44 9.58 -9.81
C ALA A 110 9.06 8.17 -10.25
N ARG A 111 9.88 7.60 -11.15
CA ARG A 111 10.07 6.16 -11.27
C ARG A 111 11.19 5.79 -10.32
N ALA A 112 10.85 5.39 -9.09
CA ALA A 112 11.69 4.53 -8.25
C ALA A 112 10.97 4.25 -6.92
N ALA A 113 10.30 3.11 -6.83
CA ALA A 113 10.23 2.32 -5.61
C ALA A 113 9.91 0.88 -6.04
N GLY A 114 10.93 0.03 -6.10
CA GLY A 114 10.77 -1.41 -6.38
C GLY A 114 11.69 -1.99 -7.46
N GLN A 115 12.97 -1.62 -7.51
CA GLN A 115 13.97 -2.42 -8.23
C GLN A 115 15.18 -2.72 -7.33
N ALA A 116 15.06 -3.82 -6.58
CA ALA A 116 16.11 -4.68 -6.04
C ALA A 116 15.35 -5.79 -5.31
N VAL A 117 15.45 -7.09 -5.60
CA VAL A 117 16.67 -7.86 -5.84
C VAL A 117 16.33 -9.07 -6.71
N LEU A 118 17.03 -9.24 -7.84
CA LEU A 118 17.13 -10.54 -8.50
C LEU A 118 18.14 -11.39 -7.72
N GLY A 119 17.70 -11.89 -6.57
CA GLY A 119 18.39 -12.92 -5.80
C GLY A 119 17.97 -14.29 -6.31
N ARG A 120 18.76 -14.84 -7.23
CA ARG A 120 18.68 -16.24 -7.67
C ARG A 120 18.71 -17.18 -6.46
N ALA A 121 17.64 -17.94 -6.22
CA ALA A 121 17.68 -19.14 -5.39
C ALA A 121 16.77 -20.23 -6.00
N ARG A 122 17.32 -21.44 -6.01
CA ARG A 122 16.93 -22.61 -6.80
C ARG A 122 15.60 -23.23 -6.33
N SER A 123 14.83 -23.75 -7.28
CA SER A 123 13.74 -24.69 -7.03
C SER A 123 14.21 -25.89 -6.20
N ALA A 124 13.58 -26.08 -5.05
CA ALA A 124 13.47 -27.37 -4.38
C ALA A 124 12.05 -27.47 -3.82
N ALA A 125 11.20 -28.20 -4.54
CA ALA A 125 9.93 -28.67 -4.02
C ALA A 125 9.70 -30.09 -4.59
N ALA A 126 10.39 -31.04 -3.96
CA ALA A 126 10.02 -32.43 -4.01
C ALA A 126 8.73 -32.59 -3.21
N THR A 127 7.64 -33.01 -3.87
CA THR A 127 6.56 -33.81 -3.25
C THR A 127 5.73 -34.42 -4.38
N ARG A 128 5.83 -35.73 -4.58
CA ARG A 128 4.65 -36.60 -4.44
C ARG A 128 4.99 -38.09 -4.52
N LEU A 129 4.54 -38.75 -3.45
CA LEU A 129 3.79 -40.01 -3.44
C LEU A 129 4.36 -41.23 -4.18
N GLY A 130 4.80 -42.20 -3.37
CA GLY A 130 3.97 -43.39 -3.17
C GLY A 130 3.92 -44.43 -4.28
N ARG A 131 4.70 -45.51 -4.06
CA ARG A 131 4.31 -46.94 -4.16
C ARG A 131 3.66 -47.39 -5.47
N LEU A 132 4.30 -48.35 -6.15
CA LEU A 132 3.73 -49.68 -6.40
C LEU A 132 4.83 -50.67 -6.82
N ARG A 133 4.83 -51.82 -6.12
CA ARG A 133 5.61 -53.04 -6.38
C ARG A 133 4.82 -53.90 -7.37
N GLN A 134 5.49 -54.47 -8.35
CA GLN A 134 5.18 -55.77 -8.97
C GLN A 134 6.42 -56.13 -9.84
N GLY A 135 7.09 -57.27 -9.77
CA GLY A 135 6.70 -58.58 -9.25
C GLY A 135 6.13 -59.45 -10.37
N HIS A 136 7.00 -59.97 -11.25
CA HIS A 136 7.12 -61.39 -11.62
C HIS A 136 8.24 -61.59 -12.64
#